data_AF-A0A0M5LYN7-F1
#
_entry.id   AF-A0A0M5LYN7-F1
#
_cell.length_a   1.000
_cell.length_b   1.000
_cell.length_c   1.000
_cell.angle_alpha   90.00
_cell.angle_beta   90.00
_cell.angle_gamma   90.00
#
_symmetry.space_group_name_H-M   'P 1'
#
loop_
_entity.id
_entity.type
_entity.pdbx_description
1 polymer ?
#
loop_
_entity_poly.entity_id
_entity_poly.type
_entity_poly.pdbx_seq_one_letter_code
_entity_poly.pdbx_strand_id
1 'polypeptide(L)' 'MSPVWGLLTFAGVGVLLALMGWAGRRHAATLGAVPGMPAELQRHRIAVIRRGATACLVVGVAFVVIGMLVPLV' A
#
# COMPACT_ATOMS: atom_id res chain seq x y z
N MET A 1 13.68 -22.92 -7.85
CA MET A 1 13.62 -21.48 -8.20
C MET A 1 14.80 -20.81 -7.53
N SER A 2 15.55 -19.93 -8.22
CA SER A 2 16.72 -19.30 -7.59
C SER A 2 16.27 -18.31 -6.49
N PRO A 3 17.04 -18.16 -5.40
CA PRO A 3 16.72 -17.23 -4.31
C PRO A 3 16.63 -15.78 -4.79
N VAL A 4 17.35 -15.44 -5.87
CA VAL A 4 17.31 -14.12 -6.53
C VAL A 4 15.92 -13.81 -7.11
N TRP A 5 15.23 -14.80 -7.69
CA TRP A 5 13.87 -14.59 -8.19
C TRP A 5 12.86 -14.37 -7.07
N GLY A 6 13.04 -15.02 -5.91
CA GLY A 6 12.23 -14.81 -4.71
C GLY A 6 12.42 -13.40 -4.14
N LEU A 7 13.67 -12.95 -4.02
CA LEU A 7 13.99 -11.58 -3.61
C LEU A 7 13.32 -10.55 -4.52
N LEU A 8 13.50 -10.66 -5.84
CA LEU A 8 12.97 -9.68 -6.80
C LEU A 8 11.45 -9.62 -6.80
N THR A 9 10.78 -10.77 -6.71
CA THR A 9 9.31 -10.81 -6.70
C THR A 9 8.75 -10.31 -5.37
N PHE A 10 9.19 -10.84 -4.23
CA PHE A 10 8.65 -10.44 -2.93
C PHE A 10 9.03 -9.01 -2.55
N ALA A 11 10.31 -8.63 -2.69
CA ALA A 11 10.74 -7.27 -2.39
C ALA A 11 10.19 -6.27 -3.41
N GLY A 12 10.17 -6.61 -4.71
CA GLY A 12 9.61 -5.74 -5.74
C GLY A 12 8.11 -5.47 -5.54
N VAL A 13 7.31 -6.53 -5.34
CA VAL A 13 5.87 -6.39 -5.05
C VAL A 13 5.65 -5.66 -3.73
N GLY A 14 6.44 -5.95 -2.71
CA GLY A 14 6.39 -5.27 -1.42
C GLY A 14 6.64 -3.76 -1.53
N VAL A 15 7.66 -3.35 -2.28
CA VAL A 15 7.98 -1.93 -2.53
C VAL A 15 6.82 -1.25 -3.27
N LEU A 16 6.28 -1.87 -4.31
CA LEU A 16 5.14 -1.31 -5.05
C LEU A 16 3.91 -1.10 -4.15
N LEU A 17 3.57 -2.10 -3.34
CA LEU A 17 2.46 -2.01 -2.37
C LEU A 17 2.71 -0.93 -1.32
N ALA A 18 3.94 -0.83 -0.81
CA ALA A 18 4.31 0.20 0.15
C ALA A 18 4.20 1.61 -0.45
N LEU A 19 4.67 1.81 -1.68
CA LEU A 19 4.55 3.09 -2.39
C LEU A 19 3.08 3.44 -2.68
N MET A 20 2.26 2.48 -3.12
CA MET A 20 0.84 2.69 -3.33
C MET A 20 0.10 3.04 -2.03
N GLY A 21 0.38 2.33 -0.94
CA GLY A 21 -0.18 2.64 0.37
C GLY A 21 0.27 4.00 0.90
N TRP A 22 1.51 4.41 0.64
CA TRP A 22 2.01 5.73 1.04
C TRP A 22 1.37 6.85 0.22
N ALA A 23 1.35 6.72 -1.11
CA ALA A 23 0.73 7.67 -2.02
C ALA A 23 -0.78 7.80 -1.76
N GLY A 24 -1.47 6.68 -1.56
CA GLY A 24 -2.90 6.62 -1.23
C GLY A 24 -3.23 7.30 0.09
N ARG A 25 -2.36 7.19 1.12
CA ARG A 25 -2.54 7.93 2.38
C ARG A 25 -2.38 9.43 2.20
N ARG A 26 -1.37 9.87 1.43
CA ARG A 26 -1.12 11.31 1.17
C ARG A 26 -2.22 11.95 0.32
N HIS A 27 -2.73 11.23 -0.67
CA HIS A 27 -3.73 11.74 -1.61
C HIS A 27 -5.17 11.31 -1.29
N ALA A 28 -5.42 10.71 -0.13
CA ALA A 28 -6.76 10.23 0.25
C ALA A 28 -7.83 11.34 0.19
N ALA A 29 -7.45 12.57 0.54
CA ALA A 29 -8.35 13.73 0.49
C ALA A 29 -8.72 14.10 -0.97
N THR A 30 -7.75 14.03 -1.89
CA THR A 30 -7.95 14.30 -3.31
C THR A 30 -8.70 13.16 -4.01
N LEU A 31 -8.38 11.91 -3.68
CA LEU A 31 -9.07 10.71 -4.20
C LEU A 31 -10.51 10.60 -3.69
N GLY A 32 -10.76 11.08 -2.47
CA GLY A 32 -12.10 11.11 -1.87
C GLY A 32 -12.94 12.32 -2.28
N ALA A 33 -12.35 13.34 -2.91
CA ALA A 33 -13.06 14.56 -3.31
C ALA A 33 -13.84 14.31 -4.61
N VAL A 34 -15.12 14.01 -4.47
CA VAL A 34 -16.05 13.88 -5.61
C VAL A 34 -16.91 15.15 -5.68
N PRO A 35 -16.96 15.86 -6.81
CA PRO A 35 -17.80 17.04 -6.97
C PRO A 35 -19.27 16.72 -6.67
N GLY A 36 -19.95 17.56 -5.88
CA GLY A 36 -21.37 17.40 -5.54
C GLY A 36 -21.67 16.38 -4.44
N MET A 37 -20.66 15.78 -3.80
CA MET A 37 -20.87 14.80 -2.72
C MET A 37 -21.13 15.48 -1.37
N PRO A 38 -22.12 15.01 -0.58
CA PRO A 38 -22.33 15.52 0.78
C PRO A 38 -21.12 15.24 1.67
N ALA A 39 -20.78 16.21 2.53
CA ALA A 39 -19.53 16.25 3.30
C ALA A 39 -19.35 15.06 4.27
N GLU A 40 -20.43 14.42 4.72
CA GLU A 40 -20.37 13.22 5.56
C GLU A 40 -19.92 11.99 4.76
N LEU A 41 -20.49 11.77 3.56
CA LEU A 41 -20.07 10.67 2.68
C LEU A 41 -18.63 10.84 2.22
N GLN A 42 -18.22 12.08 1.95
CA GLN A 42 -16.84 12.39 1.56
C GLN A 42 -15.85 12.05 2.69
N ARG A 43 -16.16 12.44 3.94
CA ARG A 43 -15.35 12.07 5.11
C ARG A 43 -15.28 10.54 5.31
N HIS A 44 -16.40 9.85 5.14
CA HIS A 44 -16.44 8.39 5.24
C HIS A 44 -15.56 7.73 4.17
N ARG A 45 -15.66 8.14 2.90
CA ARG A 45 -14.79 7.64 1.82
C ARG A 45 -13.32 7.90 2.08
N ILE A 46 -12.96 9.11 2.51
CA ILE A 46 -11.57 9.44 2.85
C ILE A 46 -11.06 8.51 3.96
N ALA A 47 -11.87 8.21 4.98
CA ALA A 47 -11.51 7.28 6.04
C ALA A 47 -11.30 5.85 5.52
N VAL A 48 -12.17 5.36 4.64
CA VAL A 48 -12.03 4.03 4.01
C VAL A 48 -10.78 3.96 3.14
N ILE A 49 -10.52 4.98 2.31
CA ILE A 49 -9.31 5.07 1.47
C ILE A 49 -8.06 5.08 2.34
N ARG A 50 -8.05 5.86 3.43
CA ARG A 50 -6.91 5.87 4.36
C ARG A 50 -6.68 4.48 4.96
N ARG A 51 -7.73 3.80 5.44
CA ARG A 51 -7.62 2.44 6.00
C ARG A 51 -7.05 1.45 4.99
N GLY A 52 -7.58 1.43 3.77
CA GLY A 52 -7.08 0.57 2.69
C GLY A 52 -5.61 0.88 2.35
N ALA A 53 -5.26 2.16 2.27
CA ALA A 53 -3.88 2.59 2.02
C ALA A 53 -2.93 2.21 3.17
N THR A 54 -3.35 2.28 4.44
CA THR A 54 -2.58 1.74 5.57
C THR A 54 -2.37 0.24 5.46
N ALA A 55 -3.42 -0.54 5.14
CA ALA A 55 -3.30 -1.99 5.01
C ALA A 55 -2.31 -2.35 3.89
N CYS A 56 -2.43 -1.68 2.74
CA CYS A 56 -1.53 -1.87 1.60
C CYS A 56 -0.08 -1.55 1.97
N LEU A 57 0.14 -0.50 2.76
CA LEU A 57 1.47 -0.13 3.24
C LEU A 57 2.06 -1.16 4.21
N VAL A 58 1.27 -1.63 5.18
CA VAL A 58 1.70 -2.64 6.15
C VAL A 58 2.06 -3.95 5.45
N VAL A 59 1.21 -4.42 4.54
CA VAL A 59 1.46 -5.64 3.76
C VAL A 59 2.68 -5.47 2.86
N GLY A 60 2.81 -4.31 2.20
CA GLY A 60 3.97 -4.01 1.36
C GLY A 60 5.28 -4.06 2.15
N VAL A 61 5.34 -3.42 3.32
CA VAL A 61 6.52 -3.47 4.20
C VAL A 61 6.81 -4.92 4.65
N ALA A 62 5.80 -5.70 5.01
CA ALA A 62 5.99 -7.10 5.38
C ALA A 62 6.58 -7.93 4.23
N PHE A 63 6.09 -7.73 2.99
CA PHE A 63 6.61 -8.39 1.81
C PHE A 63 8.07 -8.01 1.50
N VAL A 64 8.45 -6.73 1.71
CA VAL A 64 9.85 -6.30 1.59
C VAL A 64 10.73 -7.01 2.62
N VAL A 65 10.29 -7.06 3.89
CA VAL A 65 11.05 -7.72 4.96
C VAL A 65 11.22 -9.20 4.65
N ILE A 66 10.14 -9.90 4.28
CA ILE A 66 10.20 -11.33 3.92
C ILE A 66 11.12 -11.54 2.71
N GLY A 67 10.97 -10.75 1.65
CA GLY A 67 11.82 -10.85 0.46
C GLY A 67 13.30 -10.69 0.78
N MET A 68 13.66 -9.76 1.66
CA MET A 68 15.03 -9.54 2.13
C MET A 68 15.56 -10.67 3.02
N LEU A 69 14.67 -11.42 3.68
CA LEU A 69 15.03 -12.58 4.50
C LEU A 69 15.22 -13.85 3.67
N VAL A 70 14.59 -13.98 2.50
CA VAL A 70 14.73 -15.14 1.60
C VAL A 70 16.18 -15.54 1.26
N PRO A 71 17.12 -14.62 0.96
CA PRO A 71 18.51 -15.03 0.69
C PRO A 71 19.30 -15.48 1.93
N LEU A 72 18.74 -15.35 3.14
CA LEU A 72 19.39 -15.70 4.41
C LEU A 72 19.01 -17.12 4.92
N VAL A 73 18.04 -17.78 4.26
CA VAL A 73 17.57 -19.15 4.54
C VAL A 73 17.91 -20.09 3.40
#